data_AF-J9EXH8-F1
#
_entry.id   AF-J9EXH8-F1
#
_cell.length_a   1.000
_cell.length_b   1.000
_cell.length_c   1.000
_cell.angle_alpha   90.00
_cell.angle_beta   90.00
_cell.angle_gamma   90.00
#
_symmetry.space_group_name_H-M   'P 1'
#
loop_
_entity.id
_entity.type
_entity.pdbx_description
1 polymer ?
#
loop_
_entity_poly.entity_id
_entity_poly.type
_entity_poly.pdbx_seq_one_letter_code
_entity_poly.pdbx_strand_id
1 'polypeptide(L)' 'MDCSVQSATKSAISKVSSATMKRRGETAEERKTRKAAIKMIRAERRAEKKCNKLTFKEERKKAASCCHGSIIRMMPIV' A
#
# COMPACT_ATOMS: atom_id res chain seq x y z
N MET A 1 25.50 11.31 -22.22
CA MET A 1 25.06 10.10 -21.50
C MET A 1 23.62 9.87 -21.88
N ASP A 2 23.42 9.17 -22.99
CA ASP A 2 22.13 9.01 -23.64
C ASP A 2 21.35 7.89 -22.93
N CYS A 3 20.45 8.28 -22.04
CA CYS A 3 19.51 7.36 -21.42
C CYS A 3 18.41 6.97 -22.42
N SER A 4 18.71 6.01 -23.28
CA SER A 4 17.71 5.25 -24.02
C SER A 4 17.05 4.24 -23.07
N VAL A 5 15.93 4.62 -22.44
CA VAL A 5 15.01 3.69 -21.78
C VAL A 5 13.70 3.69 -22.56
N GLN A 6 13.71 3.04 -23.71
CA GLN A 6 12.47 2.58 -24.33
C GLN A 6 12.28 1.10 -23.98
N SER A 7 11.37 0.84 -23.05
CA SER A 7 10.78 -0.49 -22.86
C SER A 7 9.30 -0.34 -22.56
N ALA A 8 8.53 -0.29 -23.65
CA ALA A 8 7.14 -0.73 -23.79
C ALA A 8 6.13 -0.33 -22.69
N THR A 9 5.25 0.59 -23.09
CA THR A 9 3.93 0.88 -22.54
C THR A 9 3.02 -0.37 -22.51
N LYS A 10 3.25 -1.30 -21.58
CA LYS A 10 2.20 -2.18 -21.06
C LYS A 10 1.89 -1.70 -19.66
N SER A 11 0.75 -1.03 -19.47
CA SER A 11 0.27 -0.68 -18.12
C SER A 11 0.32 -1.94 -17.27
N ALA A 12 1.22 -1.97 -16.28
CA ALA A 12 1.38 -3.13 -15.41
C ALA A 12 0.08 -3.29 -14.64
N ILE A 13 -0.78 -4.21 -15.09
CA ILE A 13 -2.04 -4.51 -14.42
C ILE A 13 -1.67 -4.95 -13.00
N SER A 14 -2.09 -4.16 -12.01
CA SER A 14 -1.75 -4.44 -10.62
C SER A 14 -2.22 -5.87 -10.25
N LYS A 15 -1.48 -6.54 -9.36
CA LYS A 15 -1.82 -7.88 -8.84
C LYS A 15 -3.25 -7.94 -8.28
N VAL A 16 -3.77 -6.82 -7.78
CA VAL A 16 -5.15 -6.67 -7.32
C VAL A 16 -6.14 -6.66 -8.48
N SER A 17 -5.83 -5.89 -9.54
CA SER A 17 -6.64 -5.79 -10.74
C SER A 17 -6.75 -7.15 -11.44
N SER A 18 -5.65 -7.89 -11.57
CA SER A 18 -5.68 -9.22 -12.19
C SER A 18 -6.48 -10.25 -11.36
N ALA A 19 -6.35 -10.23 -10.04
CA ALA A 19 -7.07 -11.17 -9.16
C ALA A 19 -8.58 -10.89 -9.05
N THR A 20 -9.04 -9.67 -9.35
CA THR A 20 -10.44 -9.26 -9.20
C THR A 20 -11.28 -9.46 -10.47
N MET A 21 -10.64 -9.53 -11.63
CA MET A 21 -11.34 -9.84 -12.89
C MET A 21 -11.94 -11.25 -12.86
N LYS A 22 -13.22 -11.35 -13.23
CA LYS A 22 -13.93 -12.63 -13.39
C LYS A 22 -14.03 -12.96 -14.87
N ARG A 23 -13.64 -14.17 -15.27
CA ARG A 23 -13.96 -14.68 -16.61
C ARG A 23 -15.38 -15.29 -16.60
N ARG A 24 -16.13 -15.09 -17.68
CA ARG A 24 -17.41 -15.78 -17.88
C ARG A 24 -17.11 -17.27 -18.12
N GLY A 25 -17.84 -18.16 -17.44
CA GLY A 25 -17.63 -19.60 -17.55
C GLY A 25 -16.48 -20.18 -16.72
N GLU A 26 -15.99 -19.48 -15.69
CA GLU A 26 -14.94 -20.00 -14.80
C GLU A 26 -15.32 -21.37 -14.19
N THR A 27 -14.39 -22.33 -14.24
CA THR A 27 -14.56 -23.62 -13.57
C THR A 27 -14.53 -23.46 -12.05
N ALA A 28 -15.00 -24.47 -11.31
CA ALA A 28 -15.02 -24.41 -9.85
C ALA A 28 -13.61 -24.25 -9.24
N GLU A 29 -12.60 -24.92 -9.83
CA GLU A 29 -11.20 -24.82 -9.41
C GLU A 29 -10.61 -23.44 -9.70
N GLU A 30 -10.86 -22.87 -10.88
CA GLU A 30 -10.44 -21.50 -11.21
C GLU A 30 -11.07 -20.45 -10.29
N ARG A 31 -12.34 -20.64 -9.91
CA ARG A 31 -13.01 -19.79 -8.92
C ARG A 31 -12.35 -19.89 -7.55
N LYS A 32 -11.96 -21.10 -7.14
CA LYS A 32 -11.30 -21.37 -5.85
C LYS A 32 -9.93 -20.70 -5.80
N THR A 33 -9.11 -20.86 -6.84
CA THR A 33 -7.78 -20.22 -6.93
C THR A 33 -7.91 -18.69 -6.96
N ARG A 34 -8.85 -18.13 -7.73
CA ARG A 34 -9.12 -16.68 -7.75
C ARG A 34 -9.50 -16.15 -6.36
N LYS A 35 -10.43 -16.83 -5.67
CA LYS A 35 -10.83 -16.43 -4.32
C LYS A 35 -9.68 -16.57 -3.31
N ALA A 36 -8.84 -17.60 -3.44
CA ALA A 36 -7.66 -17.77 -2.60
C ALA A 36 -6.66 -16.60 -2.79
N ALA A 37 -6.36 -16.24 -4.04
CA ALA A 37 -5.50 -15.09 -4.36
C ALA A 37 -6.04 -13.78 -3.76
N ILE A 38 -7.35 -13.52 -3.88
CA ILE A 38 -7.98 -12.33 -3.25
C ILE A 38 -7.84 -12.36 -1.72
N LYS A 39 -8.02 -13.53 -1.08
CA LYS A 39 -7.86 -13.66 0.37
C LYS A 39 -6.43 -13.34 0.81
N MET A 40 -5.43 -13.85 0.08
CA MET A 40 -4.01 -13.58 0.35
C MET A 40 -3.68 -12.09 0.23
N ILE A 41 -4.06 -11.45 -0.87
CA ILE A 41 -3.86 -10.01 -1.09
C ILE A 41 -4.50 -9.18 0.03
N ARG A 42 -5.70 -9.55 0.48
CA ARG A 42 -6.38 -8.86 1.59
C ARG A 42 -5.67 -9.09 2.93
N ALA A 43 -5.12 -10.28 3.16
CA ALA A 43 -4.36 -10.58 4.37
C ALA A 43 -3.07 -9.75 4.42
N GLU A 44 -2.29 -9.76 3.34
CA GLU A 44 -1.08 -8.94 3.16
C GLU A 44 -1.38 -7.45 3.42
N ARG A 45 -2.43 -6.92 2.79
CA ARG A 45 -2.84 -5.52 2.97
C ARG A 45 -3.26 -5.18 4.40
N ARG A 46 -3.89 -6.11 5.13
CA ARG A 46 -4.24 -5.90 6.55
C ARG A 46 -2.99 -5.87 7.43
N ALA A 47 -2.04 -6.77 7.18
CA ALA A 47 -0.77 -6.80 7.90
C ALA A 47 0.02 -5.50 7.66
N GLU A 48 0.14 -5.06 6.41
CA GLU A 48 0.78 -3.81 6.03
C GLU A 48 0.11 -2.60 6.71
N LYS A 49 -1.22 -2.48 6.62
CA LYS A 49 -1.95 -1.39 7.30
C LYS A 49 -1.72 -1.39 8.81
N LYS A 50 -1.66 -2.57 9.44
CA LYS A 50 -1.41 -2.70 10.88
C LYS A 50 0.01 -2.25 11.21
N CYS A 51 1.00 -2.67 10.43
CA CYS A 51 2.38 -2.22 10.56
C CYS A 51 2.48 -0.69 10.44
N ASN A 52 1.95 -0.11 9.35
CA ASN A 52 1.96 1.32 9.13
C ASN A 52 1.28 2.09 10.27
N LYS A 53 0.12 1.61 10.75
CA LYS A 53 -0.57 2.23 11.89
C LYS A 53 0.31 2.29 13.14
N LEU A 54 1.07 1.23 13.42
CA LEU A 54 1.99 1.19 14.56
C LEU A 54 3.16 2.15 14.33
N THR A 55 3.77 2.15 13.14
CA THR A 55 4.85 3.07 12.78
C THR A 55 4.42 4.53 12.94
N PHE A 56 3.29 4.93 12.36
CA PHE A 56 2.76 6.28 12.51
C PHE A 56 2.46 6.64 13.98
N LYS A 57 1.99 5.67 14.78
CA LYS A 57 1.74 5.90 16.20
C LYS A 57 3.06 6.20 16.95
N GLU A 58 4.12 5.46 16.65
CA GLU A 58 5.45 5.66 17.25
C GLU A 58 6.09 6.97 16.80
N GLU A 59 6.06 7.27 15.50
CA GLU A 59 6.59 8.52 14.96
C GLU A 59 5.87 9.74 15.55
N ARG A 60 4.54 9.70 15.72
CA ARG A 60 3.82 10.77 16.43
C ARG A 60 4.26 10.91 17.89
N LYS A 61 4.55 9.81 18.59
CA LYS A 61 5.05 9.88 19.97
C LYS A 61 6.43 10.54 20.02
N LYS A 62 7.34 10.16 19.11
CA LYS A 62 8.68 10.74 18.98
C LYS A 62 8.62 12.23 18.65
N ALA A 63 7.74 12.61 17.71
CA ALA A 63 7.50 14.01 17.36
C ALA A 63 6.97 14.79 18.56
N ALA A 64 5.97 14.24 19.28
CA ALA A 64 5.41 14.86 20.47
C ALA A 64 6.46 15.05 21.58
N SER A 65 7.34 14.07 21.82
CA SER A 65 8.43 14.19 22.78
C SER A 65 9.51 15.18 22.32
N CYS A 66 9.84 15.22 21.02
CA CYS A 66 10.80 16.16 20.45
C CYS A 66 10.33 17.62 20.59
N CYS A 67 9.06 17.90 20.27
CA CYS A 67 8.51 19.25 20.41
C CYS A 67 8.28 19.68 21.86
N HIS A 68 8.20 18.73 22.81
CA HIS A 68 8.15 19.07 24.24
C HIS A 68 9.49 19.62 24.76
N GLY A 69 10.59 19.40 24.05
CA GLY A 69 11.93 19.90 24.37
C GLY A 69 12.36 21.14 23.58
N SER A 70 11.61 21.56 22.56
CA SER A 70 11.94 22.74 21.75
C SER A 70 11.05 23.94 22.10
N ILE A 71 11.66 24.96 22.71
CA ILE A 71 11.07 26.27 23.05
C ILE A 71 10.77 27.11 21.79
N ILE A 72 10.56 26.50 20.63
CA ILE A 72 10.22 27.24 19.41
C ILE A 72 8.70 27.34 19.35
N ARG A 73 8.18 28.43 19.94
CA ARG A 73 6.77 28.86 19.78
C ARG A 73 6.54 29.15 18.30
N MET A 74 5.96 28.19 17.59
CA MET A 74 5.48 28.41 16.22
C MET A 74 4.36 29.46 16.26
N MET A 75 4.69 30.71 15.89
CA MET A 75 3.68 31.75 15.67
C MET A 75 2.87 31.41 14.42
N PRO A 76 1.53 31.55 14.46
CA PRO A 76 0.68 31.30 13.31
C PRO A 76 0.93 32.38 12.25
N ILE A 77 1.05 31.95 10.99
CA ILE A 77 1.08 32.84 9.83
C ILE A 77 -0.36 33.33 9.62
N VAL A 78 -0.53 34.65 9.68
CA VAL A 78 -1.78 35.39 9.40
C VAL A 78 -2.06 35.38 7.90
#